data_AF-A0A4Y8V9N7-F1
#
_entry.id   AF-A0A4Y8V9N7-F1
#
_cell.length_a   1.000
_cell.length_b   1.000
_cell.length_c   1.000
_cell.angle_alpha   90.00
_cell.angle_beta   90.00
_cell.angle_gamma   90.00
#
_symmetry.space_group_name_H-M   'P 1'
#
loop_
_entity.id
_entity.type
_entity.pdbx_description
1 polymer ?
#
loop_
_entity_poly.entity_id
_entity_poly.type
_entity_poly.pdbx_seq_one_letter_code
_entity_poly.pdbx_strand_id
1 'polypeptide(L)'
;MPSLPLRLSALFLALGLSACDDAPRFTKAEPGEARSGGAATVRKTDQNSFSLPSANLPPSRRVDFSVGNSFFRSPWVIAPSTTTARDGLGPLFNTNACQGCHIKDGRGHPPPPDAPNAVSMLVRLSIPDAPQYARLIEQVGVVPEPVYGGQFQDMAVPGVAPEGKVRVDYTPVPVRFKDGTEVELRKPVLQFSQLGYGPMHPDTRFSARVAPPMIGLGLLEAIPEEAILANATAQAKEKNGINGRPNRVWDDAQQKTVMGRFGWKAGQPNLNQQNVHAFSGDMGLTTSLRPFDDCTDAQIACKQAPNGNGPDGEPEVSDNILRLVLFYTRNLAVPARRGVNDAQVLAGKNLFFQAGCQSCHTPKYTTAANAAEPELANQVIRPYSDLLLHDMGEGLADNRSEFQASGRDWRTPPLWGIGLTQAVSGHTQFLHDGRARNLLEAVLWHGGEARAAQQQVLSFNAEQRAALLAFLNSL
;
A
#
# COMPACT_ATOMS: atom_id res chain seq x y z
N MET A 1 -29.22 62.25 -51.53
CA MET A 1 -29.81 61.55 -50.36
C MET A 1 -31.28 61.33 -50.68
N PRO A 2 -31.92 60.14 -50.46
CA PRO A 2 -31.57 59.01 -49.57
C PRO A 2 -31.42 57.65 -50.34
N SER A 3 -30.39 56.84 -50.05
CA SER A 3 -30.29 55.66 -49.16
C SER A 3 -30.82 54.31 -49.70
N LEU A 4 -29.92 53.47 -50.23
CA LEU A 4 -30.10 52.02 -50.45
C LEU A 4 -29.70 51.25 -49.16
N PRO A 5 -30.36 50.14 -48.80
CA PRO A 5 -29.88 49.27 -47.73
C PRO A 5 -28.93 48.20 -48.28
N LEU A 6 -27.71 48.19 -47.74
CA LEU A 6 -26.70 47.13 -47.90
C LEU A 6 -27.15 45.89 -47.10
N ARG A 7 -27.40 44.76 -47.76
CA ARG A 7 -27.53 43.46 -47.09
C ARG A 7 -26.12 42.88 -46.91
N LEU A 8 -25.57 42.96 -45.70
CA LEU A 8 -24.41 42.17 -45.29
C LEU A 8 -24.86 40.73 -45.04
N SER A 9 -24.41 39.81 -45.89
CA SER A 9 -24.44 38.38 -45.62
C SER A 9 -23.37 38.04 -44.58
N ALA A 10 -23.80 37.69 -43.36
CA ALA A 10 -22.91 37.16 -42.33
C ALA A 10 -22.55 35.70 -42.69
N LEU A 11 -21.32 35.48 -43.11
CA LEU A 11 -20.71 34.16 -43.23
C LEU A 11 -20.46 33.62 -41.81
N PHE A 12 -21.27 32.65 -41.37
CA PHE A 12 -20.96 31.87 -40.17
C PHE A 12 -19.78 30.94 -40.46
N LEU A 13 -18.58 31.33 -40.03
CA LEU A 13 -17.44 30.42 -39.89
C LEU A 13 -17.72 29.50 -38.69
N ALA A 14 -18.19 28.29 -38.96
CA ALA A 14 -18.15 27.20 -37.99
C ALA A 14 -16.70 26.71 -37.84
N LEU A 15 -15.93 27.38 -36.98
CA LEU A 15 -14.66 26.86 -36.49
C LEU A 15 -14.96 25.69 -35.55
N GLY A 16 -14.82 24.47 -36.09
CA GLY A 16 -14.83 23.26 -35.28
C GLY A 16 -13.73 23.34 -34.23
N LEU A 17 -14.12 23.36 -32.96
CA LEU A 17 -13.24 23.14 -31.82
C LEU A 17 -12.79 21.66 -31.88
N SER A 18 -11.76 21.37 -32.66
CA SER A 18 -10.95 20.19 -32.45
C SER A 18 -10.19 20.42 -31.15
N ALA A 19 -10.74 19.93 -30.04
CA ALA A 19 -9.96 19.72 -28.83
C ALA A 19 -8.80 18.80 -29.22
N CYS A 20 -7.57 19.32 -29.19
CA CYS A 20 -6.37 18.51 -29.38
C CYS A 20 -6.34 17.49 -28.24
N ASP A 21 -6.63 16.24 -28.58
CA ASP A 21 -6.51 15.09 -27.68
C ASP A 21 -5.00 14.77 -27.59
N ASP A 22 -4.26 15.53 -26.78
CA ASP A 22 -2.80 15.41 -26.61
C ASP A 22 -2.37 14.12 -25.89
N ALA A 23 -3.33 13.23 -25.57
CA ALA A 23 -3.05 11.94 -24.97
C ALA A 23 -2.36 10.99 -25.97
N PRO A 24 -1.29 10.28 -25.55
CA PRO A 24 -0.62 9.32 -26.42
C PRO A 24 -1.59 8.19 -26.82
N ARG A 25 -1.60 7.87 -28.13
CA ARG A 25 -2.40 6.75 -28.67
C ARG A 25 -1.58 5.47 -28.78
N PHE A 26 -1.88 4.49 -27.95
CA PHE A 26 -1.32 3.15 -27.97
C PHE A 26 -2.12 2.23 -28.89
N THR A 27 -1.47 1.74 -29.95
CA THR A 27 -2.01 0.74 -30.89
C THR A 27 -1.26 -0.60 -30.84
N LYS A 28 -0.17 -0.67 -30.08
CA LYS A 28 0.63 -1.86 -29.83
C LYS A 28 1.32 -1.75 -28.47
N ALA A 29 1.71 -2.88 -27.89
CA ALA A 29 2.53 -2.88 -26.69
C ALA A 29 3.92 -2.27 -26.95
N GLU A 30 4.47 -1.61 -25.94
CA GLU A 30 5.87 -1.23 -25.91
C GLU A 30 6.77 -2.47 -25.85
N PRO A 31 8.02 -2.38 -26.34
CA PRO A 31 9.00 -3.43 -26.14
C PRO A 31 9.15 -3.81 -24.66
N GLY A 32 8.98 -5.11 -24.37
CA GLY A 32 9.09 -5.66 -23.03
C GLY A 32 7.96 -5.27 -22.07
N GLU A 33 6.82 -4.71 -22.54
CA GLU A 33 5.72 -4.28 -21.66
C GLU A 33 5.13 -5.40 -20.79
N ALA A 34 5.22 -6.66 -21.25
CA ALA A 34 4.83 -7.83 -20.46
C ALA A 34 5.78 -8.13 -19.27
N ARG A 35 7.01 -7.59 -19.28
CA ARG A 35 8.03 -7.81 -18.25
C ARG A 35 7.94 -6.75 -17.15
N SER A 36 6.89 -6.82 -16.32
CA SER A 36 6.59 -5.84 -15.27
C SER A 36 7.75 -5.64 -14.27
N GLY A 37 8.51 -6.69 -13.96
CA GLY A 37 9.68 -6.64 -13.09
C GLY A 37 11.01 -6.78 -13.84
N GLY A 38 11.07 -6.47 -15.14
CA GLY A 38 12.27 -6.70 -15.94
C GLY A 38 12.63 -8.19 -16.03
N ALA A 39 13.90 -8.54 -15.86
CA ALA A 39 14.39 -9.91 -15.85
C ALA A 39 13.89 -10.72 -14.62
N ALA A 40 13.45 -10.07 -13.55
CA ALA A 40 12.86 -10.72 -12.38
C ALA A 40 11.41 -11.19 -12.60
N THR A 41 10.79 -10.84 -13.73
CA THR A 41 9.38 -11.16 -14.03
C THR A 41 9.13 -12.67 -14.13
N VAL A 42 8.09 -13.16 -13.45
CA VAL A 42 7.61 -14.56 -13.54
C VAL A 42 6.32 -14.67 -14.36
N ARG A 43 6.04 -15.85 -14.92
CA ARG A 43 4.81 -16.13 -15.67
C ARG A 43 3.94 -17.13 -14.91
N LYS A 44 3.11 -16.62 -14.01
CA LYS A 44 2.12 -17.41 -13.26
C LYS A 44 0.87 -16.57 -13.02
N THR A 45 -0.31 -17.18 -13.14
CA THR A 45 -1.62 -16.50 -13.06
C THR A 45 -2.61 -17.25 -12.19
N ASP A 46 -2.12 -18.06 -11.25
CA ASP A 46 -2.93 -18.82 -10.31
C ASP A 46 -2.75 -18.28 -8.87
N GLN A 47 -3.27 -19.00 -7.89
CA GLN A 47 -3.19 -18.63 -6.48
C GLN A 47 -1.76 -18.45 -5.92
N ASN A 48 -0.72 -18.93 -6.60
CA ASN A 48 0.67 -18.79 -6.20
C ASN A 48 1.42 -17.76 -7.05
N SER A 49 0.71 -16.90 -7.79
CA SER A 49 1.32 -15.86 -8.63
C SER A 49 2.27 -14.94 -7.87
N PHE A 50 2.01 -14.70 -6.58
CA PHE A 50 2.79 -13.77 -5.77
C PHE A 50 3.86 -14.44 -4.89
N SER A 51 3.95 -15.76 -4.88
CA SER A 51 4.83 -16.53 -3.99
C SER A 51 6.06 -17.13 -4.70
N LEU A 52 6.42 -16.59 -5.86
CA LEU A 52 7.57 -17.07 -6.64
C LEU A 52 8.81 -16.20 -6.38
N PRO A 53 10.02 -16.79 -6.36
CA PRO A 53 11.25 -16.01 -6.38
C PRO A 53 11.44 -15.29 -7.71
N SER A 54 12.17 -14.17 -7.70
CA SER A 54 12.63 -13.46 -8.90
C SER A 54 13.14 -14.45 -9.96
N ALA A 55 12.67 -14.29 -11.21
CA ALA A 55 12.95 -15.28 -12.26
C ALA A 55 14.45 -15.44 -12.58
N ASN A 56 15.22 -14.37 -12.43
CA ASN A 56 16.67 -14.33 -12.59
C ASN A 56 17.46 -14.72 -11.33
N LEU A 57 16.79 -15.16 -10.26
CA LEU A 57 17.47 -15.60 -9.04
C LEU A 57 18.17 -16.95 -9.28
N PRO A 58 19.51 -17.02 -9.09
CA PRO A 58 20.27 -18.24 -9.34
C PRO A 58 19.87 -19.36 -8.37
N PRO A 59 19.93 -20.63 -8.79
CA PRO A 59 19.51 -21.76 -7.95
C PRO A 59 20.14 -21.79 -6.55
N SER A 60 21.42 -21.40 -6.42
CA SER A 60 22.13 -21.35 -5.13
C SER A 60 21.48 -20.42 -4.11
N ARG A 61 20.86 -19.32 -4.56
CA ARG A 61 20.20 -18.34 -3.69
C ARG A 61 18.72 -18.65 -3.43
N ARG A 62 18.13 -19.63 -4.13
CA ARG A 62 16.74 -20.06 -3.90
C ARG A 62 16.56 -20.79 -2.57
N VAL A 63 17.64 -21.32 -1.99
CA VAL A 63 17.62 -21.91 -0.65
C VAL A 63 17.32 -20.83 0.38
N ASP A 64 18.07 -19.73 0.41
CA ASP A 64 17.83 -18.59 1.30
C ASP A 64 16.41 -18.02 1.13
N PHE A 65 15.93 -17.91 -0.12
CA PHE A 65 14.55 -17.49 -0.39
C PHE A 65 13.53 -18.45 0.24
N SER A 66 13.74 -19.77 0.12
CA SER A 66 12.84 -20.79 0.66
C SER A 66 12.87 -20.83 2.19
N VAL A 67 14.03 -20.59 2.80
CA VAL A 67 14.15 -20.48 4.26
C VAL A 67 13.48 -19.20 4.76
N GLY A 68 13.69 -18.05 4.12
CA GLY A 68 13.00 -16.81 4.45
C GLY A 68 11.48 -16.93 4.32
N ASN A 69 10.99 -17.57 3.26
CA ASN A 69 9.58 -17.92 3.08
C ASN A 69 9.05 -18.80 4.23
N SER A 70 9.86 -19.75 4.72
CA SER A 70 9.50 -20.60 5.85
C SER A 70 9.23 -19.78 7.11
N PHE A 71 10.06 -18.77 7.41
CA PHE A 71 9.82 -17.84 8.52
C PHE A 71 8.65 -16.88 8.27
N PHE A 72 8.43 -16.46 7.02
CA PHE A 72 7.31 -15.59 6.65
C PHE A 72 5.95 -16.28 6.82
N ARG A 73 5.86 -17.57 6.47
CA ARG A 73 4.59 -18.33 6.49
C ARG A 73 4.26 -19.01 7.80
N SER A 74 5.28 -19.38 8.57
CA SER A 74 5.08 -20.26 9.72
C SER A 74 4.76 -19.44 10.96
N PRO A 75 3.85 -19.92 11.83
CA PRO A 75 3.55 -19.23 13.07
C PRO A 75 4.75 -19.21 14.01
N TRP A 76 4.93 -18.09 14.69
CA TRP A 76 5.72 -17.95 15.90
C TRP A 76 4.96 -18.56 17.08
N VAL A 77 5.70 -19.12 18.03
CA VAL A 77 5.16 -19.82 19.20
C VAL A 77 5.26 -18.93 20.43
N ILE A 78 4.26 -19.04 21.31
CA ILE A 78 4.21 -18.30 22.58
C ILE A 78 5.38 -18.73 23.46
N ALA A 79 6.07 -17.75 24.03
CA ALA A 79 7.13 -17.99 24.99
C ALA A 79 6.58 -18.38 26.37
N PRO A 80 7.28 -19.25 27.14
CA PRO A 80 8.49 -19.98 26.75
C PRO A 80 8.16 -21.21 25.87
N SER A 81 8.98 -21.49 24.87
CA SER A 81 8.81 -22.65 23.98
C SER A 81 10.04 -23.58 23.99
N THR A 82 9.83 -24.86 23.68
CA THR A 82 10.92 -25.80 23.40
C THR A 82 11.58 -25.56 22.04
N THR A 83 10.98 -24.73 21.17
CA THR A 83 11.48 -24.46 19.82
C THR A 83 12.39 -23.23 19.80
N THR A 84 13.68 -23.39 19.55
CA THR A 84 14.64 -22.28 19.63
C THR A 84 14.60 -21.29 18.46
N ALA A 85 14.08 -21.69 17.29
CA ALA A 85 14.12 -20.85 16.09
C ALA A 85 12.89 -19.95 15.88
N ARG A 86 11.81 -20.17 16.63
CA ARG A 86 10.51 -19.47 16.49
C ARG A 86 9.80 -19.26 17.82
N ASP A 87 10.59 -19.14 18.89
CA ASP A 87 10.08 -18.70 20.18
C ASP A 87 9.86 -17.18 20.18
N GLY A 88 8.93 -16.68 20.98
CA GLY A 88 8.81 -15.25 21.24
C GLY A 88 7.59 -14.55 20.68
N LEU A 89 6.51 -15.26 20.32
CA LEU A 89 5.26 -14.56 19.99
C LEU A 89 4.88 -13.67 21.19
N GLY A 90 4.81 -12.37 20.96
CA GLY A 90 4.64 -11.41 22.03
C GLY A 90 3.25 -11.46 22.68
N PRO A 91 3.11 -10.87 23.87
CA PRO A 91 1.93 -11.00 24.71
C PRO A 91 0.64 -10.43 24.09
N LEU A 92 0.78 -9.37 23.30
CA LEU A 92 -0.27 -8.76 22.50
C LEU A 92 0.18 -8.73 21.03
N PHE A 93 -0.73 -9.03 20.11
CA PHE A 93 -0.42 -9.18 18.69
C PHE A 93 -1.67 -9.12 17.81
N ASN A 94 -1.49 -8.95 16.50
CA ASN A 94 -2.55 -9.03 15.50
C ASN A 94 -2.52 -10.33 14.69
N THR A 95 -1.33 -10.91 14.51
CA THR A 95 -1.11 -12.19 13.83
C THR A 95 0.11 -12.89 14.44
N ASN A 96 0.28 -14.18 14.20
CA ASN A 96 1.49 -14.92 14.60
C ASN A 96 2.38 -15.30 13.40
N ALA A 97 2.02 -14.90 12.19
CA ALA A 97 2.84 -15.05 10.99
C ALA A 97 2.54 -13.93 9.99
N CYS A 98 3.55 -13.47 9.25
CA CYS A 98 3.38 -12.45 8.22
C CYS A 98 2.33 -12.86 7.17
N GLN A 99 2.30 -14.14 6.78
CA GLN A 99 1.31 -14.66 5.82
C GLN A 99 -0.14 -14.59 6.33
N GLY A 100 -0.36 -14.51 7.65
CA GLY A 100 -1.71 -14.28 8.20
C GLY A 100 -2.31 -12.97 7.71
N CYS A 101 -1.49 -11.91 7.63
CA CYS A 101 -1.87 -10.63 7.06
C CYS A 101 -1.76 -10.62 5.52
N HIS A 102 -0.65 -11.13 5.00
CA HIS A 102 -0.30 -11.13 3.58
C HIS A 102 -0.70 -12.45 2.91
N ILE A 103 -2.00 -12.61 2.62
CA ILE A 103 -2.61 -13.86 2.13
C ILE A 103 -1.92 -14.35 0.85
N LYS A 104 -1.10 -15.41 0.97
CA LYS A 104 -0.23 -15.92 -0.12
C LYS A 104 0.61 -14.82 -0.77
N ASP A 105 1.22 -13.97 0.05
CA ASP A 105 1.99 -12.78 -0.37
C ASP A 105 1.13 -11.71 -1.06
N GLY A 106 -0.19 -11.89 -1.04
CA GLY A 106 -1.20 -11.00 -1.56
C GLY A 106 -1.77 -10.06 -0.53
N ARG A 107 -2.96 -9.58 -0.85
CA ARG A 107 -3.62 -8.52 -0.12
C ARG A 107 -4.45 -9.10 1.02
N GLY A 108 -4.51 -8.38 2.13
CA GLY A 108 -5.46 -8.65 3.21
C GLY A 108 -6.86 -8.11 2.93
N HIS A 109 -7.78 -8.38 3.84
CA HIS A 109 -9.13 -7.83 3.81
C HIS A 109 -9.58 -7.38 5.21
N PRO A 110 -10.61 -6.50 5.28
CA PRO A 110 -11.32 -6.23 6.53
C PRO A 110 -11.97 -7.49 7.10
N PRO A 111 -12.19 -7.57 8.42
CA PRO A 111 -12.85 -8.72 9.02
C PRO A 111 -14.28 -8.87 8.46
N PRO A 112 -14.72 -10.08 8.07
CA PRO A 112 -16.14 -10.33 7.84
C PRO A 112 -16.95 -10.11 9.14
N PRO A 113 -18.28 -9.93 9.05
CA PRO A 113 -19.13 -9.61 10.22
C PRO A 113 -18.93 -10.54 11.42
N ASP A 114 -18.75 -11.84 11.18
CA ASP A 114 -18.64 -12.86 12.23
C ASP A 114 -17.20 -13.30 12.55
N ALA A 115 -16.17 -12.65 11.98
CA ALA A 115 -14.77 -13.06 12.19
C ALA A 115 -14.37 -12.94 13.67
N PRO A 116 -13.60 -13.86 14.28
CA PRO A 116 -13.18 -13.71 15.68
C PRO A 116 -12.18 -12.56 15.92
N ASN A 117 -11.53 -12.09 14.84
CA ASN A 117 -10.43 -11.12 14.84
C ASN A 117 -10.28 -10.46 13.46
N ALA A 118 -9.47 -9.40 13.38
CA ALA A 118 -9.18 -8.63 12.19
C ALA A 118 -7.79 -8.95 11.60
N VAL A 119 -7.41 -10.23 11.53
CA VAL A 119 -6.03 -10.69 11.25
C VAL A 119 -5.34 -9.96 10.10
N SER A 120 -6.02 -9.72 8.96
CA SER A 120 -5.40 -9.08 7.79
C SER A 120 -5.71 -7.59 7.61
N MET A 121 -6.28 -6.95 8.64
CA MET A 121 -6.54 -5.51 8.69
C MET A 121 -6.16 -4.96 10.07
N LEU A 122 -5.12 -4.15 10.10
CA LEU A 122 -4.65 -3.47 11.30
C LEU A 122 -5.39 -2.14 11.48
N VAL A 123 -5.53 -1.65 12.71
CA VAL A 123 -5.94 -0.27 12.97
C VAL A 123 -4.84 0.47 13.71
N ARG A 124 -4.28 1.48 13.05
CA ARG A 124 -3.30 2.38 13.67
C ARG A 124 -4.00 3.42 14.53
N LEU A 125 -3.44 3.67 15.70
CA LEU A 125 -3.94 4.62 16.69
C LEU A 125 -2.98 5.81 16.82
N SER A 126 -3.52 6.98 17.14
CA SER A 126 -2.75 8.14 17.59
C SER A 126 -3.68 9.13 18.28
N ILE A 127 -3.11 10.15 18.93
CA ILE A 127 -3.81 11.39 19.27
C ILE A 127 -3.34 12.53 18.34
N PRO A 128 -3.97 13.72 18.36
CA PRO A 128 -3.53 14.85 17.56
C PRO A 128 -2.10 15.30 17.88
N ASP A 129 -1.40 15.77 16.85
CA ASP A 129 -0.08 16.37 17.00
C ASP A 129 -0.15 17.67 17.82
N ALA A 130 0.89 17.92 18.62
CA ALA A 130 1.05 19.16 19.38
C ALA A 130 2.53 19.54 19.45
N PRO A 131 2.88 20.84 19.60
CA PRO A 131 4.27 21.29 19.63
C PRO A 131 5.16 20.56 20.66
N GLN A 132 4.60 20.17 21.81
CA GLN A 132 5.36 19.41 22.81
C GLN A 132 5.83 18.02 22.34
N TYR A 133 5.18 17.46 21.31
CA TYR A 133 5.50 16.14 20.75
C TYR A 133 6.38 16.20 19.50
N ALA A 134 6.88 17.38 19.11
CA ALA A 134 7.61 17.54 17.84
C ALA A 134 8.76 16.54 17.67
N ARG A 135 9.57 16.32 18.71
CA ARG A 135 10.67 15.34 18.70
C ARG A 135 10.18 13.89 18.61
N LEU A 136 9.08 13.57 19.30
CA LEU A 136 8.46 12.25 19.23
C LEU A 136 7.94 11.98 17.81
N ILE A 137 7.26 12.96 17.20
CA ILE A 137 6.73 12.85 15.83
C ILE A 137 7.87 12.72 14.81
N GLU A 138 9.00 13.41 15.01
CA GLU A 138 10.16 13.26 14.14
C GLU A 138 10.70 11.83 14.12
N GLN A 139 10.70 11.13 15.26
CA GLN A 139 11.30 9.80 15.39
C GLN A 139 10.30 8.65 15.18
N VAL A 140 9.07 8.80 15.71
CA VAL A 140 8.03 7.75 15.71
C VAL A 140 6.99 8.00 14.61
N GLY A 141 6.91 9.23 14.10
CA GLY A 141 5.95 9.62 13.06
C GLY A 141 4.58 10.02 13.60
N VAL A 142 4.24 9.67 14.84
CA VAL A 142 2.94 9.98 15.44
C VAL A 142 3.08 10.21 16.94
N VAL A 143 2.03 10.75 17.55
CA VAL A 143 1.83 10.68 18.99
C VAL A 143 0.96 9.44 19.29
N PRO A 144 1.51 8.35 19.84
CA PRO A 144 0.74 7.14 20.12
C PRO A 144 -0.44 7.43 21.06
N GLU A 145 -1.49 6.62 20.94
CA GLU A 145 -2.56 6.65 21.93
C GLU A 145 -2.00 6.19 23.29
N PRO A 146 -2.24 6.92 24.39
CA PRO A 146 -1.52 6.70 25.66
C PRO A 146 -1.78 5.35 26.35
N VAL A 147 -2.90 4.67 26.07
CA VAL A 147 -3.30 3.41 26.70
C VAL A 147 -2.99 2.22 25.79
N TYR A 148 -3.22 2.35 24.49
CA TYR A 148 -3.21 1.32 23.46
C TYR A 148 -2.08 1.50 22.42
N GLY A 149 -1.22 2.50 22.59
CA GLY A 149 -0.05 2.68 21.74
C GLY A 149 -0.36 3.11 20.31
N GLY A 150 0.47 2.67 19.36
CA GLY A 150 0.41 3.08 17.95
C GLY A 150 -0.44 2.19 17.04
N GLN A 151 -0.84 1.02 17.52
CA GLN A 151 -1.56 -0.01 16.77
C GLN A 151 -2.44 -0.82 17.73
N PHE A 152 -3.71 -0.99 17.37
CA PHE A 152 -4.65 -1.77 18.17
C PHE A 152 -4.44 -3.28 17.97
N GLN A 153 -4.20 -4.02 19.05
CA GLN A 153 -3.88 -5.45 19.06
C GLN A 153 -5.05 -6.29 19.62
N ASP A 154 -5.78 -6.95 18.73
CA ASP A 154 -7.06 -7.63 19.03
C ASP A 154 -6.91 -9.10 19.50
N MET A 155 -5.66 -9.56 19.68
CA MET A 155 -5.30 -10.88 20.17
C MET A 155 -4.22 -10.80 21.26
N ALA A 156 -4.18 -11.84 22.11
CA ALA A 156 -3.25 -11.94 23.22
C ALA A 156 -2.92 -13.41 23.53
N VAL A 157 -1.79 -13.62 24.21
CA VAL A 157 -1.41 -14.94 24.75
C VAL A 157 -2.20 -15.26 26.03
N PRO A 158 -2.29 -16.53 26.46
CA PRO A 158 -2.93 -16.88 27.73
C PRO A 158 -2.32 -16.11 28.91
N GLY A 159 -3.18 -15.54 29.76
CA GLY A 159 -2.77 -14.74 30.92
C GLY A 159 -2.66 -13.23 30.64
N VAL A 160 -2.74 -12.80 29.38
CA VAL A 160 -2.82 -11.39 28.98
C VAL A 160 -4.19 -11.12 28.35
N ALA A 161 -4.82 -10.00 28.72
CA ALA A 161 -6.09 -9.59 28.11
C ALA A 161 -5.83 -8.94 26.75
N PRO A 162 -6.56 -9.27 25.66
CA PRO A 162 -6.44 -8.53 24.41
C PRO A 162 -6.87 -7.07 24.59
N GLU A 163 -6.40 -6.17 23.73
CA GLU A 163 -6.76 -4.75 23.81
C GLU A 163 -8.25 -4.51 23.56
N GLY A 164 -8.87 -5.39 22.77
CA GLY A 164 -10.31 -5.49 22.60
C GLY A 164 -10.67 -6.06 21.23
N LYS A 165 -11.80 -5.65 20.67
CA LYS A 165 -12.31 -6.11 19.39
C LYS A 165 -12.65 -4.95 18.47
N VAL A 166 -12.30 -5.08 17.20
CA VAL A 166 -12.60 -4.12 16.15
C VAL A 166 -13.50 -4.74 15.07
N ARG A 167 -14.51 -3.99 14.65
CA ARG A 167 -15.42 -4.33 13.54
C ARG A 167 -15.47 -3.19 12.54
N VAL A 168 -15.93 -3.51 11.33
CA VAL A 168 -16.14 -2.53 10.25
C VAL A 168 -17.58 -2.65 9.76
N ASP A 169 -18.35 -1.61 10.01
CA ASP A 169 -19.64 -1.40 9.36
C ASP A 169 -19.45 -0.52 8.12
N TYR A 170 -20.48 -0.45 7.27
CA TYR A 170 -20.43 0.37 6.07
C TYR A 170 -21.69 1.20 5.90
N THR A 171 -21.52 2.50 5.63
CA THR A 171 -22.58 3.37 5.12
C THR A 171 -22.53 3.40 3.59
N PRO A 172 -23.67 3.19 2.89
CA PRO A 172 -23.71 3.29 1.44
C PRO A 172 -23.50 4.73 0.96
N VAL A 173 -22.80 4.90 -0.16
CA VAL A 173 -22.56 6.19 -0.82
C VAL A 173 -22.89 6.07 -2.31
N PRO A 174 -24.06 6.54 -2.75
CA PRO A 174 -24.46 6.43 -4.16
C PRO A 174 -23.63 7.37 -5.04
N VAL A 175 -23.20 6.87 -6.20
CA VAL A 175 -22.49 7.61 -7.24
C VAL A 175 -23.14 7.30 -8.58
N ARG A 176 -23.34 8.33 -9.41
CA ARG A 176 -23.99 8.21 -10.72
C ARG A 176 -23.06 8.65 -11.84
N PHE A 177 -22.94 7.82 -12.88
CA PHE A 177 -22.24 8.12 -14.13
C PHE A 177 -23.08 9.05 -15.01
N LYS A 178 -22.45 9.74 -15.96
CA LYS A 178 -23.15 10.64 -16.90
C LYS A 178 -24.15 9.91 -17.80
N ASP A 179 -23.95 8.62 -18.05
CA ASP A 179 -24.87 7.77 -18.82
C ASP A 179 -26.07 7.27 -17.99
N GLY A 180 -26.16 7.65 -16.72
CA GLY A 180 -27.24 7.26 -15.81
C GLY A 180 -26.96 6.01 -14.98
N THR A 181 -25.86 5.28 -15.24
CA THR A 181 -25.49 4.10 -14.44
C THR A 181 -25.23 4.49 -12.99
N GLU A 182 -25.77 3.74 -12.04
CA GLU A 182 -25.53 3.95 -10.60
C GLU A 182 -24.61 2.88 -10.01
N VAL A 183 -23.74 3.30 -9.11
CA VAL A 183 -22.88 2.43 -8.30
C VAL A 183 -22.97 2.92 -6.86
N GLU A 184 -23.17 1.99 -5.93
CA GLU A 184 -23.18 2.29 -4.50
C GLU A 184 -21.81 1.94 -3.90
N LEU A 185 -21.06 2.93 -3.43
CA LEU A 185 -19.80 2.73 -2.72
C LEU A 185 -20.03 2.43 -1.23
N ARG A 186 -18.99 1.92 -0.54
CA ARG A 186 -19.02 1.65 0.91
C ARG A 186 -18.09 2.59 1.68
N LYS A 187 -18.63 3.38 2.62
CA LYS A 187 -17.83 4.17 3.56
C LYS A 187 -17.68 3.40 4.88
N PRO A 188 -16.47 3.02 5.30
CA PRO A 188 -16.29 2.24 6.52
C PRO A 188 -16.55 3.07 7.79
N VAL A 189 -17.07 2.39 8.81
CA VAL A 189 -17.26 2.88 10.18
C VAL A 189 -16.64 1.86 11.12
N LEU A 190 -15.59 2.26 11.83
CA LEU A 190 -14.93 1.38 12.80
C LEU A 190 -15.73 1.34 14.09
N GLN A 191 -15.91 0.14 14.64
CA GLN A 191 -16.54 -0.09 15.93
C GLN A 191 -15.54 -0.81 16.84
N PHE A 192 -15.35 -0.27 18.04
CA PHE A 192 -14.50 -0.86 19.07
C PHE A 192 -15.36 -1.35 20.23
N SER A 193 -15.03 -2.51 20.76
CA SER A 193 -15.74 -3.12 21.88
C SER A 193 -14.79 -3.94 22.75
N GLN A 194 -15.23 -4.28 23.96
CA GLN A 194 -14.49 -5.15 24.88
C GLN A 194 -13.07 -4.62 25.17
N LEU A 195 -12.93 -3.31 25.35
CA LEU A 195 -11.65 -2.65 25.64
C LEU A 195 -11.04 -3.20 26.94
N GLY A 196 -9.85 -3.79 26.83
CA GLY A 196 -9.19 -4.52 27.93
C GLY A 196 -8.50 -3.64 28.97
N TYR A 197 -8.20 -2.39 28.63
CA TYR A 197 -7.33 -1.50 29.42
C TYR A 197 -7.98 -0.15 29.76
N GLY A 198 -9.32 -0.10 29.73
CA GLY A 198 -10.10 1.11 29.99
C GLY A 198 -10.42 1.93 28.74
N PRO A 199 -11.04 3.12 28.88
CA PRO A 199 -11.39 3.94 27.74
C PRO A 199 -10.15 4.47 27.01
N MET A 200 -10.23 4.55 25.68
CA MET A 200 -9.26 5.29 24.87
C MET A 200 -9.33 6.79 25.17
N HIS A 201 -8.26 7.52 24.87
CA HIS A 201 -8.23 8.98 24.89
C HIS A 201 -9.36 9.55 24.00
N PRO A 202 -10.08 10.61 24.44
CA PRO A 202 -11.23 11.15 23.70
C PRO A 202 -10.90 11.63 22.29
N ASP A 203 -9.67 12.08 22.07
CA ASP A 203 -9.19 12.55 20.76
C ASP A 203 -8.50 11.47 19.92
N THR A 204 -8.71 10.19 20.23
CA THR A 204 -8.09 9.09 19.47
C THR A 204 -8.49 9.14 17.99
N ARG A 205 -7.48 9.00 17.13
CA ARG A 205 -7.59 8.93 15.68
C ARG A 205 -7.29 7.52 15.22
N PHE A 206 -7.99 7.07 14.19
CA PHE A 206 -7.95 5.69 13.70
C PHE A 206 -7.59 5.66 12.22
N SER A 207 -6.73 4.72 11.82
CA SER A 207 -6.42 4.45 10.41
C SER A 207 -6.46 2.96 10.15
N ALA A 208 -7.52 2.48 9.48
CA ALA A 208 -7.65 1.08 9.08
C ALA A 208 -6.73 0.78 7.89
N ARG A 209 -5.97 -0.31 7.98
CA ARG A 209 -4.94 -0.69 7.00
C ARG A 209 -5.00 -2.18 6.71
N VAL A 210 -5.48 -2.54 5.52
CA VAL A 210 -5.33 -3.91 5.00
C VAL A 210 -3.90 -4.13 4.54
N ALA A 211 -3.39 -5.35 4.72
CA ALA A 211 -2.05 -5.70 4.27
C ALA A 211 -1.91 -5.54 2.74
N PRO A 212 -0.88 -4.83 2.24
CA PRO A 212 -0.64 -4.73 0.80
C PRO A 212 0.02 -6.01 0.24
N PRO A 213 -0.07 -6.27 -1.09
CA PRO A 213 0.71 -7.33 -1.74
C PRO A 213 2.23 -7.12 -1.57
N MET A 214 2.98 -8.22 -1.44
CA MET A 214 4.42 -8.23 -1.15
C MET A 214 5.32 -8.34 -2.40
N ILE A 215 4.73 -8.39 -3.59
CA ILE A 215 5.48 -8.58 -4.84
C ILE A 215 6.28 -7.35 -5.27
N GLY A 216 7.51 -7.59 -5.74
CA GLY A 216 8.35 -6.57 -6.37
C GLY A 216 8.89 -5.49 -5.43
N LEU A 217 8.76 -5.65 -4.11
CA LEU A 217 9.17 -4.61 -3.16
C LEU A 217 10.66 -4.28 -3.24
N GLY A 218 11.53 -5.28 -3.47
CA GLY A 218 12.96 -5.03 -3.68
C GLY A 218 13.25 -4.21 -4.94
N LEU A 219 12.44 -4.36 -6.00
CA LEU A 219 12.55 -3.53 -7.22
C LEU A 219 12.15 -2.08 -6.93
N LEU A 220 11.14 -1.86 -6.08
CA LEU A 220 10.74 -0.52 -5.64
C LEU A 220 11.80 0.12 -4.73
N GLU A 221 12.41 -0.66 -3.83
CA GLU A 221 13.53 -0.22 -2.99
C GLU A 221 14.71 0.24 -3.87
N ALA A 222 14.94 -0.46 -4.98
CA ALA A 222 16.00 -0.18 -5.93
C ALA A 222 15.73 1.01 -6.88
N ILE A 223 14.57 1.69 -6.80
CA ILE A 223 14.33 2.91 -7.58
C ILE A 223 15.18 4.05 -6.98
N PRO A 224 16.03 4.73 -7.78
CA PRO A 224 16.81 5.86 -7.31
C PRO A 224 15.92 6.96 -6.69
N GLU A 225 16.35 7.57 -5.58
CA GLU A 225 15.57 8.63 -4.91
C GLU A 225 15.33 9.81 -5.85
N GLU A 226 16.34 10.20 -6.62
CA GLU A 226 16.27 11.27 -7.60
C GLU A 226 15.20 11.02 -8.68
N ALA A 227 14.92 9.76 -9.03
CA ALA A 227 13.89 9.43 -10.01
C ALA A 227 12.47 9.63 -9.44
N ILE A 228 12.29 9.38 -8.13
CA ILE A 228 11.02 9.66 -7.43
C ILE A 228 10.83 11.18 -7.29
N LEU A 229 11.86 11.90 -6.86
CA LEU A 229 11.82 13.36 -6.70
C LEU A 229 11.64 14.11 -8.04
N ALA A 230 12.12 13.53 -9.15
CA ALA A 230 11.88 14.06 -10.48
C ALA A 230 10.38 14.08 -10.83
N ASN A 231 9.60 13.08 -10.41
CA ASN A 231 8.15 13.09 -10.62
C ASN A 231 7.47 14.22 -9.86
N ALA A 232 7.80 14.41 -8.57
CA ALA A 232 7.27 15.51 -7.77
C ALA A 232 7.57 16.87 -8.42
N THR A 233 8.80 17.03 -8.91
CA THR A 233 9.24 18.25 -9.60
C THR A 233 8.47 18.46 -10.92
N ALA A 234 8.25 17.40 -11.69
CA ALA A 234 7.48 17.46 -12.94
C ALA A 234 6.01 17.81 -12.69
N GLN A 235 5.35 17.13 -11.74
CA GLN A 235 3.95 17.39 -11.35
C GLN A 235 3.75 18.83 -10.90
N ALA A 236 4.62 19.36 -10.03
CA ALA A 236 4.57 20.75 -9.58
C ALA A 236 4.72 21.77 -10.74
N LYS A 237 5.43 21.39 -11.82
CA LYS A 237 5.65 22.23 -13.00
C LYS A 237 4.43 22.27 -13.93
N GLU A 238 3.67 21.18 -14.01
CA GLU A 238 2.46 21.08 -14.84
C GLU A 238 1.32 21.97 -14.32
N LYS A 239 1.28 22.26 -13.01
CA LYS A 239 0.27 23.12 -12.36
C LYS A 239 -1.18 22.70 -12.68
N ASN A 240 -1.42 21.41 -12.87
CA ASN A 240 -2.74 20.82 -13.14
C ASN A 240 -3.48 20.37 -11.88
N GLY A 241 -2.95 20.70 -10.69
CA GLY A 241 -3.53 20.35 -9.39
C GLY A 241 -2.98 19.06 -8.76
N ILE A 242 -2.10 18.33 -9.46
CA ILE A 242 -1.37 17.18 -8.91
C ILE A 242 -0.05 17.66 -8.33
N ASN A 243 0.25 17.28 -7.08
CA ASN A 243 1.41 17.76 -6.35
C ASN A 243 1.94 16.68 -5.38
N GLY A 244 2.46 15.60 -5.96
CA GLY A 244 3.06 14.51 -5.20
C GLY A 244 4.25 14.97 -4.38
N ARG A 245 4.33 14.47 -3.15
CA ARG A 245 5.38 14.84 -2.19
C ARG A 245 5.98 13.61 -1.51
N PRO A 246 7.29 13.55 -1.28
CA PRO A 246 7.86 12.47 -0.47
C PRO A 246 7.40 12.62 0.98
N ASN A 247 7.23 11.50 1.69
CA ASN A 247 7.23 11.56 3.15
C ASN A 247 8.67 11.61 3.66
N ARG A 248 8.91 12.31 4.76
CA ARG A 248 10.21 12.36 5.44
C ARG A 248 10.08 11.63 6.77
N VAL A 249 10.84 10.55 6.92
CA VAL A 249 10.65 9.56 7.99
C VAL A 249 11.97 9.25 8.68
N TRP A 250 11.91 8.81 9.92
CA TRP A 250 13.09 8.41 10.68
C TRP A 250 13.63 7.06 10.19
N ASP A 251 14.95 6.99 9.98
CA ASP A 251 15.67 5.73 9.79
C ASP A 251 16.33 5.32 11.11
N ASP A 252 15.88 4.20 11.68
CA ASP A 252 16.34 3.71 12.98
C ASP A 252 17.81 3.30 12.95
N ALA A 253 18.31 2.79 11.82
CA ALA A 253 19.70 2.36 11.71
C ALA A 253 20.64 3.56 11.52
N GLN A 254 20.21 4.56 10.74
CA GLN A 254 21.00 5.75 10.43
C GLN A 254 20.81 6.89 11.43
N GLN A 255 19.78 6.81 12.29
CA GLN A 255 19.40 7.81 13.28
C GLN A 255 19.25 9.21 12.66
N LYS A 256 18.56 9.29 11.52
CA LYS A 256 18.29 10.55 10.82
C LYS A 256 17.02 10.45 9.98
N THR A 257 16.48 11.60 9.62
CA THR A 257 15.34 11.71 8.70
C THR A 257 15.77 11.49 7.25
N VAL A 258 15.08 10.59 6.54
CA VAL A 258 15.30 10.22 5.13
C VAL A 258 13.98 10.17 4.36
N MET A 259 14.00 9.84 3.06
CA MET A 259 12.78 9.62 2.27
C MET A 259 12.09 8.31 2.66
N GLY A 260 10.78 8.39 2.93
CA GLY A 260 9.93 7.23 3.11
C GLY A 260 9.47 6.60 1.80
N ARG A 261 9.30 5.27 1.79
CA ARG A 261 8.99 4.47 0.57
C ARG A 261 7.89 3.44 0.77
N PHE A 262 7.82 2.82 1.96
CA PHE A 262 6.96 1.67 2.23
C PHE A 262 5.85 1.99 3.23
N GLY A 263 4.84 1.12 3.30
CA GLY A 263 3.58 1.37 3.99
C GLY A 263 2.58 2.20 3.17
N TRP A 264 1.41 2.45 3.75
CA TRP A 264 0.30 3.16 3.09
C TRP A 264 0.53 4.68 2.97
N LYS A 265 1.29 5.25 3.90
CA LYS A 265 1.68 6.68 3.91
C LYS A 265 3.19 6.88 3.76
N ALA A 266 3.87 5.92 3.12
CA ALA A 266 5.33 5.95 2.96
C ALA A 266 6.07 6.14 4.30
N GLY A 267 5.58 5.56 5.39
CA GLY A 267 6.12 5.75 6.75
C GLY A 267 7.44 5.04 7.03
N GLN A 268 7.87 4.12 6.14
CA GLN A 268 9.07 3.32 6.32
C GLN A 268 10.09 3.59 5.20
N PRO A 269 11.39 3.79 5.51
CA PRO A 269 12.39 4.18 4.52
C PRO A 269 12.87 3.01 3.66
N ASN A 270 12.92 1.82 4.23
CA ASN A 270 13.48 0.62 3.60
C ASN A 270 12.76 -0.65 4.09
N LEU A 271 12.99 -1.77 3.42
CA LEU A 271 12.34 -3.05 3.73
C LEU A 271 12.83 -3.66 5.05
N ASN A 272 14.08 -3.40 5.45
CA ASN A 272 14.59 -3.91 6.71
C ASN A 272 13.82 -3.32 7.89
N GLN A 273 13.65 -1.99 7.93
CA GLN A 273 12.88 -1.33 8.97
C GLN A 273 11.40 -1.71 8.92
N GLN A 274 10.81 -1.84 7.73
CA GLN A 274 9.44 -2.35 7.58
C GLN A 274 9.28 -3.75 8.19
N ASN A 275 10.24 -4.65 7.98
CA ASN A 275 10.21 -6.00 8.56
C ASN A 275 10.39 -5.94 10.08
N VAL A 276 11.34 -5.16 10.59
CA VAL A 276 11.57 -4.96 12.04
C VAL A 276 10.31 -4.43 12.74
N HIS A 277 9.68 -3.41 12.16
CA HIS A 277 8.46 -2.80 12.73
C HIS A 277 7.27 -3.76 12.64
N ALA A 278 7.17 -4.61 11.61
CA ALA A 278 6.14 -5.63 11.52
C ALA A 278 6.36 -6.76 12.54
N PHE A 279 7.60 -7.21 12.76
CA PHE A 279 7.92 -8.19 13.80
C PHE A 279 7.43 -7.73 15.16
N SER A 280 7.76 -6.49 15.53
CA SER A 280 7.44 -5.97 16.85
C SER A 280 5.99 -5.49 16.97
N GLY A 281 5.47 -4.72 16.01
CA GLY A 281 4.11 -4.17 16.09
C GLY A 281 2.99 -5.16 15.78
N ASP A 282 3.22 -6.13 14.89
CA ASP A 282 2.16 -7.06 14.46
C ASP A 282 2.20 -8.39 15.22
N MET A 283 3.39 -8.79 15.71
CA MET A 283 3.64 -10.09 16.36
C MET A 283 4.30 -9.97 17.76
N GLY A 284 4.65 -8.76 18.21
CA GLY A 284 5.26 -8.53 19.53
C GLY A 284 6.69 -9.07 19.68
N LEU A 285 7.39 -9.33 18.57
CA LEU A 285 8.73 -9.91 18.54
C LEU A 285 9.85 -8.84 18.56
N THR A 286 10.91 -9.12 19.30
CA THR A 286 12.10 -8.28 19.39
C THR A 286 13.14 -8.56 18.29
N THR A 287 13.90 -7.53 17.93
CA THR A 287 15.06 -7.60 17.01
C THR A 287 16.21 -6.76 17.57
N SER A 288 17.42 -6.90 17.02
CA SER A 288 18.56 -6.05 17.41
C SER A 288 18.31 -4.55 17.18
N LEU A 289 17.51 -4.19 16.15
CA LEU A 289 17.19 -2.79 15.82
C LEU A 289 16.02 -2.26 16.67
N ARG A 290 15.14 -3.14 17.15
CA ARG A 290 14.01 -2.83 18.02
C ARG A 290 13.88 -3.88 19.13
N PRO A 291 14.59 -3.72 20.26
CA PRO A 291 14.64 -4.71 21.34
C PRO A 291 13.47 -4.57 22.32
N PHE A 292 12.29 -4.17 21.83
CA PHE A 292 11.08 -3.94 22.62
C PHE A 292 9.83 -4.16 21.76
N ASP A 293 8.70 -4.45 22.41
CA ASP A 293 7.36 -4.58 21.83
C ASP A 293 6.55 -3.27 21.97
N ASP A 294 5.25 -3.33 21.69
CA ASP A 294 4.33 -2.19 21.78
C ASP A 294 3.60 -2.09 23.13
N CYS A 295 3.93 -2.92 24.15
CA CYS A 295 3.26 -2.88 25.45
C CYS A 295 3.40 -1.50 26.13
N THR A 296 2.28 -0.88 26.49
CA THR A 296 2.25 0.42 27.19
C THR A 296 2.34 0.29 28.72
N ASP A 297 2.53 1.40 29.42
CA ASP A 297 2.51 1.42 30.90
C ASP A 297 1.16 1.00 31.49
N ALA A 298 0.06 1.17 30.74
CA ALA A 298 -1.27 0.72 31.15
C ALA A 298 -1.40 -0.81 31.11
N GLN A 299 -0.52 -1.50 30.36
CA GLN A 299 -0.60 -2.92 30.06
C GLN A 299 0.38 -3.73 30.92
N ILE A 300 0.20 -3.68 32.24
CA ILE A 300 1.13 -4.30 33.22
C ILE A 300 1.36 -5.79 32.94
N ALA A 301 0.31 -6.57 32.68
CA ALA A 301 0.43 -8.00 32.38
C ALA A 301 1.17 -8.27 31.07
N CYS A 302 1.09 -7.37 30.09
CA CYS A 302 1.83 -7.43 28.83
C CYS A 302 3.33 -7.29 29.11
N LYS A 303 3.73 -6.22 29.82
CA LYS A 303 5.13 -5.97 30.19
C LYS A 303 5.77 -7.03 31.08
N GLN A 304 4.95 -7.73 31.87
CA GLN A 304 5.41 -8.80 32.77
C GLN A 304 5.35 -10.19 32.13
N ALA A 305 4.81 -10.31 30.93
CA ALA A 305 4.72 -11.60 30.25
C ALA A 305 6.13 -12.14 29.94
N PRO A 306 6.32 -13.46 29.96
CA PRO A 306 7.55 -14.07 29.47
C PRO A 306 7.80 -13.70 28.01
N ASN A 307 9.05 -13.43 27.66
CA ASN A 307 9.51 -13.28 26.27
C ASN A 307 10.40 -14.47 25.88
N GLY A 308 10.68 -14.59 24.57
CA GLY A 308 11.54 -15.62 24.01
C GLY A 308 12.99 -15.19 23.87
N ASN A 309 13.44 -14.16 24.60
CA ASN A 309 14.83 -13.70 24.52
C ASN A 309 15.78 -14.79 25.04
N GLY A 310 16.97 -14.85 24.44
CA GLY A 310 18.02 -15.75 24.87
C GLY A 310 18.53 -15.44 26.28
N PRO A 311 19.26 -16.38 26.92
CA PRO A 311 19.76 -16.22 28.28
C PRO A 311 20.72 -15.03 28.45
N ASP A 312 21.37 -14.60 27.36
CA ASP A 312 22.28 -13.45 27.34
C ASP A 312 21.61 -12.19 26.76
N GLY A 313 20.27 -12.21 26.60
CA GLY A 313 19.47 -11.10 26.08
C GLY A 313 19.41 -11.04 24.56
N GLU A 314 19.69 -12.13 23.85
CA GLU A 314 19.54 -12.21 22.40
C GLU A 314 18.07 -12.00 22.00
N PRO A 315 17.79 -11.22 20.95
CA PRO A 315 16.43 -10.99 20.50
C PRO A 315 15.81 -12.27 19.90
N GLU A 316 14.49 -12.39 20.02
CA GLU A 316 13.69 -13.51 19.48
C GLU A 316 13.90 -13.68 17.96
N VAL A 317 14.01 -12.56 17.26
CA VAL A 317 14.38 -12.53 15.84
C VAL A 317 15.87 -12.21 15.72
N SER A 318 16.68 -13.27 15.63
CA SER A 318 18.12 -13.13 15.35
C SER A 318 18.39 -12.39 14.04
N ASP A 319 19.56 -11.74 13.94
CA ASP A 319 20.00 -11.04 12.72
C ASP A 319 20.00 -11.95 11.48
N ASN A 320 20.29 -13.25 11.66
CA ASN A 320 20.25 -14.20 10.55
C ASN A 320 18.81 -14.48 10.07
N ILE A 321 17.84 -14.61 10.99
CA ILE A 321 16.42 -14.75 10.64
C ILE A 321 15.94 -13.47 9.93
N LEU A 322 16.24 -12.30 10.48
CA LEU A 322 15.88 -11.01 9.88
C LEU A 322 16.48 -10.87 8.47
N ARG A 323 17.75 -11.23 8.28
CA ARG A 323 18.42 -11.24 6.96
C ARG A 323 17.69 -12.13 5.96
N LEU A 324 17.28 -13.33 6.36
CA LEU A 324 16.59 -14.28 5.49
C LEU A 324 15.18 -13.80 5.11
N VAL A 325 14.45 -13.20 6.05
CA VAL A 325 13.13 -12.60 5.78
C VAL A 325 13.27 -11.36 4.90
N LEU A 326 14.25 -10.50 5.14
CA LEU A 326 14.59 -9.39 4.26
C LEU A 326 14.88 -9.88 2.84
N PHE A 327 15.75 -10.88 2.70
CA PHE A 327 16.08 -11.49 1.42
C PHE A 327 14.83 -12.03 0.69
N TYR A 328 13.93 -12.70 1.41
CA TYR A 328 12.64 -13.16 0.87
C TYR A 328 11.79 -11.99 0.36
N THR A 329 11.53 -10.97 1.20
CA THR A 329 10.70 -9.82 0.85
C THR A 329 11.24 -8.99 -0.32
N ARG A 330 12.57 -8.96 -0.50
CA ARG A 330 13.21 -8.31 -1.66
C ARG A 330 13.04 -9.09 -2.96
N ASN A 331 12.95 -10.41 -2.89
CA ASN A 331 13.02 -11.30 -4.05
C ASN A 331 11.68 -11.97 -4.41
N LEU A 332 10.56 -11.49 -3.86
CA LEU A 332 9.22 -11.85 -4.35
C LEU A 332 9.00 -11.26 -5.74
N ALA A 333 8.83 -12.13 -6.74
CA ALA A 333 8.75 -11.73 -8.14
C ALA A 333 7.46 -10.99 -8.48
N VAL A 334 7.54 -10.14 -9.51
CA VAL A 334 6.37 -9.51 -10.13
C VAL A 334 5.86 -10.42 -11.27
N PRO A 335 4.55 -10.77 -11.30
CA PRO A 335 3.97 -11.49 -12.43
C PRO A 335 4.01 -10.68 -13.72
N ALA A 336 4.12 -11.38 -14.84
CA ALA A 336 4.03 -10.78 -16.16
C ALA A 336 2.66 -10.13 -16.37
N ARG A 337 2.66 -8.93 -16.95
CA ARG A 337 1.45 -8.28 -17.40
C ARG A 337 0.79 -9.12 -18.50
N ARG A 338 -0.53 -9.26 -18.42
CA ARG A 338 -1.34 -10.14 -19.29
C ARG A 338 -1.86 -9.34 -20.49
N GLY A 339 -2.16 -10.00 -21.61
CA GLY A 339 -2.91 -9.40 -22.72
C GLY A 339 -2.35 -8.09 -23.29
N VAL A 340 -1.03 -7.84 -23.27
CA VAL A 340 -0.47 -6.51 -23.61
C VAL A 340 -0.76 -6.02 -25.04
N ASN A 341 -1.06 -6.94 -25.96
CA ASN A 341 -1.44 -6.64 -27.35
C ASN A 341 -2.94 -6.79 -27.61
N ASP A 342 -3.73 -7.14 -26.60
CA ASP A 342 -5.18 -7.22 -26.74
C ASP A 342 -5.76 -5.82 -27.03
N ALA A 343 -6.67 -5.75 -28.02
CA ALA A 343 -7.18 -4.47 -28.51
C ALA A 343 -7.96 -3.71 -27.42
N GLN A 344 -8.70 -4.43 -26.56
CA GLN A 344 -9.46 -3.83 -25.46
C GLN A 344 -8.51 -3.36 -24.35
N VAL A 345 -7.43 -4.11 -24.06
CA VAL A 345 -6.38 -3.68 -23.12
C VAL A 345 -5.66 -2.43 -23.60
N LEU A 346 -5.35 -2.33 -24.90
CA LEU A 346 -4.74 -1.14 -25.50
C LEU A 346 -5.69 0.06 -25.49
N ALA A 347 -6.98 -0.14 -25.79
CA ALA A 347 -8.01 0.89 -25.65
C ALA A 347 -8.13 1.37 -24.20
N GLY A 348 -8.11 0.45 -23.24
CA GLY A 348 -8.09 0.78 -21.81
C GLY A 348 -6.86 1.56 -21.37
N LYS A 349 -5.68 1.24 -21.91
CA LYS A 349 -4.45 2.01 -21.68
C LYS A 349 -4.60 3.45 -22.18
N ASN A 350 -5.21 3.66 -23.35
CA ASN A 350 -5.50 5.01 -23.85
C ASN A 350 -6.43 5.76 -22.89
N LEU A 351 -7.50 5.12 -22.42
CA LEU A 351 -8.45 5.73 -21.47
C LEU A 351 -7.81 6.05 -20.11
N PHE A 352 -6.89 5.20 -19.65
CA PHE A 352 -6.09 5.47 -18.44
C PHE A 352 -5.24 6.73 -18.59
N PHE A 353 -4.61 6.92 -19.76
CA PHE A 353 -3.83 8.12 -20.06
C PHE A 353 -4.70 9.36 -20.27
N GLN A 354 -5.84 9.19 -20.94
CA GLN A 354 -6.83 10.24 -21.16
C GLN A 354 -7.44 10.74 -19.85
N ALA A 355 -7.64 9.85 -18.87
CA ALA A 355 -8.10 10.23 -17.54
C ALA A 355 -7.01 10.91 -16.69
N GLY A 356 -5.74 10.87 -17.10
CA GLY A 356 -4.63 11.45 -16.34
C GLY A 356 -4.14 10.56 -15.19
N CYS A 357 -4.51 9.28 -15.15
CA CYS A 357 -4.13 8.38 -14.05
C CYS A 357 -2.60 8.21 -13.94
N GLN A 358 -1.89 8.24 -15.07
CA GLN A 358 -0.43 8.11 -15.18
C GLN A 358 0.36 9.21 -14.47
N SER A 359 -0.27 10.35 -14.17
CA SER A 359 0.39 11.47 -13.52
C SER A 359 0.85 11.12 -12.11
N CYS A 360 0.10 10.27 -11.38
CA CYS A 360 0.54 9.67 -10.10
C CYS A 360 0.99 8.21 -10.30
N HIS A 361 0.27 7.45 -11.13
CA HIS A 361 0.63 6.07 -11.44
C HIS A 361 1.72 5.98 -12.52
N THR A 362 2.90 6.55 -12.24
CA THR A 362 4.04 6.61 -13.16
C THR A 362 4.37 5.22 -13.72
N PRO A 363 4.28 5.01 -15.04
CA PRO A 363 4.31 3.66 -15.61
C PRO A 363 5.63 2.90 -15.45
N LYS A 364 6.78 3.56 -15.43
CA LYS A 364 8.08 2.92 -15.67
C LYS A 364 9.23 3.58 -14.94
N TYR A 365 10.17 2.76 -14.47
CA TYR A 365 11.47 3.18 -13.92
C TYR A 365 12.60 2.29 -14.43
N THR A 366 13.82 2.77 -14.25
CA THR A 366 15.04 1.94 -14.27
C THR A 366 15.59 1.87 -12.85
N THR A 367 15.81 0.66 -12.33
CA THR A 367 16.41 0.49 -10.99
C THR A 367 17.91 0.81 -11.01
N ALA A 368 18.43 1.21 -9.85
CA ALA A 368 19.81 1.61 -9.68
C ALA A 368 20.79 0.46 -9.97
N ALA A 369 22.00 0.81 -10.42
CA ALA A 369 23.07 -0.17 -10.66
C ALA A 369 23.61 -0.78 -9.35
N ASN A 370 23.48 -0.07 -8.23
CA ASN A 370 23.90 -0.47 -6.89
C ASN A 370 22.71 -0.95 -6.03
N ALA A 371 21.69 -1.56 -6.64
CA ALA A 371 20.59 -2.18 -5.90
C ALA A 371 21.13 -3.17 -4.85
N ALA A 372 20.42 -3.32 -3.73
CA ALA A 372 20.83 -4.19 -2.63
C ALA A 372 21.00 -5.65 -3.04
N GLU A 373 20.27 -6.09 -4.07
CA GLU A 373 20.39 -7.41 -4.67
C GLU A 373 20.81 -7.28 -6.14
N PRO A 374 21.86 -8.00 -6.60
CA PRO A 374 22.34 -7.94 -7.99
C PRO A 374 21.26 -8.22 -9.04
N GLU A 375 20.32 -9.11 -8.74
CA GLU A 375 19.21 -9.50 -9.61
C GLU A 375 18.19 -8.37 -9.82
N LEU A 376 18.20 -7.37 -8.94
CA LEU A 376 17.28 -6.23 -8.97
C LEU A 376 17.93 -4.99 -9.57
N ALA A 377 19.23 -5.02 -9.89
CA ALA A 377 19.96 -3.90 -10.48
C ALA A 377 19.68 -3.74 -11.98
N ASN A 378 19.68 -2.49 -12.47
CA ASN A 378 19.55 -2.14 -13.90
C ASN A 378 18.31 -2.74 -14.59
N GLN A 379 17.21 -2.91 -13.85
CA GLN A 379 15.96 -3.45 -14.37
C GLN A 379 15.07 -2.32 -14.87
N VAL A 380 14.53 -2.46 -16.08
CA VAL A 380 13.39 -1.65 -16.53
C VAL A 380 12.12 -2.28 -15.99
N ILE A 381 11.49 -1.60 -15.04
CA ILE A 381 10.32 -2.09 -14.29
C ILE A 381 9.09 -1.23 -14.58
N ARG A 382 7.90 -1.79 -14.36
CA ARG A 382 6.62 -1.12 -14.65
C ARG A 382 5.64 -1.18 -13.47
N PRO A 383 5.89 -0.43 -12.38
CA PRO A 383 5.06 -0.46 -11.18
C PRO A 383 3.75 0.30 -11.31
N TYR A 384 3.64 1.29 -12.21
CA TYR A 384 2.50 2.22 -12.25
C TYR A 384 2.28 2.91 -10.90
N SER A 385 3.31 3.58 -10.41
CA SER A 385 3.32 4.25 -9.11
C SER A 385 4.51 5.19 -9.03
N ASP A 386 4.30 6.43 -8.62
CA ASP A 386 5.38 7.37 -8.34
C ASP A 386 6.01 7.24 -6.94
N LEU A 387 5.39 6.46 -6.05
CA LEU A 387 5.75 6.30 -4.64
C LEU A 387 5.64 7.59 -3.80
N LEU A 388 4.98 8.62 -4.33
CA LEU A 388 4.75 9.89 -3.64
C LEU A 388 3.43 9.85 -2.87
N LEU A 389 3.32 10.74 -1.88
CA LEU A 389 2.07 11.04 -1.20
C LEU A 389 1.23 12.01 -2.05
N HIS A 390 -0.06 11.73 -2.13
CA HIS A 390 -1.05 12.61 -2.74
C HIS A 390 -2.24 12.81 -1.82
N ASP A 391 -2.80 14.02 -1.82
CA ASP A 391 -4.09 14.28 -1.19
C ASP A 391 -5.21 13.59 -1.99
N MET A 392 -5.79 12.54 -1.41
CA MET A 392 -6.86 11.77 -2.05
C MET A 392 -8.28 12.23 -1.66
N GLY A 393 -8.39 13.37 -0.98
CA GLY A 393 -9.62 14.03 -0.59
C GLY A 393 -10.30 13.45 0.66
N GLU A 394 -11.31 14.17 1.14
CA GLU A 394 -12.10 13.83 2.35
C GLU A 394 -12.72 12.44 2.31
N GLY A 395 -13.07 11.94 1.12
CA GLY A 395 -13.63 10.60 0.95
C GLY A 395 -12.70 9.50 1.45
N LEU A 396 -11.39 9.69 1.34
CA LEU A 396 -10.36 8.74 1.76
C LEU A 396 -9.56 9.22 2.98
N ALA A 397 -10.00 10.28 3.67
CA ALA A 397 -9.32 10.77 4.85
C ALA A 397 -9.46 9.79 6.03
N ASP A 398 -8.36 9.47 6.71
CA ASP A 398 -8.35 8.77 8.00
C ASP A 398 -8.16 9.72 9.19
N ASN A 399 -7.99 11.03 8.92
CA ASN A 399 -7.74 12.10 9.89
C ASN A 399 -6.53 11.86 10.82
N ARG A 400 -5.65 10.90 10.50
CA ARG A 400 -4.47 10.54 11.27
C ARG A 400 -3.20 10.93 10.51
N SER A 401 -2.36 11.77 11.09
CA SER A 401 -1.04 12.08 10.52
C SER A 401 -0.08 10.90 10.63
N GLU A 402 0.97 10.91 9.81
CA GLU A 402 2.11 9.99 9.90
C GLU A 402 3.35 10.67 9.31
N PHE A 403 4.24 11.10 10.20
CA PHE A 403 5.32 12.05 9.92
C PHE A 403 4.76 13.30 9.23
N GLN A 404 5.17 13.55 7.98
CA GLN A 404 4.69 14.69 7.20
C GLN A 404 3.42 14.37 6.40
N ALA A 405 2.91 13.14 6.41
CA ALA A 405 1.65 12.79 5.78
C ALA A 405 0.48 13.28 6.64
N SER A 406 -0.49 13.97 6.05
CA SER A 406 -1.73 14.33 6.72
C SER A 406 -2.72 13.16 6.70
N GLY A 407 -3.91 13.36 7.30
CA GLY A 407 -5.00 12.40 7.24
C GLY A 407 -5.53 12.09 5.83
N ARG A 408 -5.26 12.96 4.84
CA ARG A 408 -5.73 12.82 3.45
C ARG A 408 -4.68 12.26 2.51
N ASP A 409 -3.43 12.19 2.97
CA ASP A 409 -2.32 11.76 2.15
C ASP A 409 -2.19 10.26 2.12
N TRP A 410 -2.08 9.72 0.90
CA TRP A 410 -1.79 8.32 0.65
C TRP A 410 -0.69 8.18 -0.36
N ARG A 411 0.20 7.22 -0.13
CA ARG A 411 1.22 6.86 -1.11
C ARG A 411 0.55 6.19 -2.31
N THR A 412 0.91 6.57 -3.53
CA THR A 412 0.50 5.82 -4.73
C THR A 412 0.98 4.37 -4.62
N PRO A 413 0.09 3.36 -4.55
CA PRO A 413 0.51 1.96 -4.52
C PRO A 413 0.85 1.46 -5.93
N PRO A 414 1.82 0.54 -6.10
CA PRO A 414 2.08 -0.08 -7.40
C PRO A 414 0.84 -0.86 -7.87
N LEU A 415 0.51 -0.76 -9.16
CA LEU A 415 -0.62 -1.46 -9.77
C LEU A 415 -0.24 -2.79 -10.42
N TRP A 416 1.05 -3.14 -10.49
CA TRP A 416 1.45 -4.45 -11.01
C TRP A 416 0.79 -5.60 -10.22
N GLY A 417 0.40 -6.65 -10.93
CA GLY A 417 -0.30 -7.79 -10.34
C GLY A 417 -1.71 -7.50 -9.81
N ILE A 418 -2.23 -6.27 -9.86
CA ILE A 418 -3.53 -5.93 -9.24
C ILE A 418 -4.68 -6.79 -9.78
N GLY A 419 -4.66 -7.15 -11.06
CA GLY A 419 -5.66 -8.03 -11.68
C GLY A 419 -5.60 -9.49 -11.23
N LEU A 420 -4.57 -9.90 -10.47
CA LEU A 420 -4.44 -11.24 -9.90
C LEU A 420 -4.91 -11.31 -8.43
N THR A 421 -5.37 -10.20 -7.84
CA THR A 421 -5.80 -10.15 -6.44
C THR A 421 -6.84 -11.22 -6.13
N GLN A 422 -7.84 -11.41 -7.01
CA GLN A 422 -8.87 -12.44 -6.83
C GLN A 422 -8.28 -13.86 -6.82
N ALA A 423 -7.35 -14.14 -7.73
CA ALA A 423 -6.75 -15.48 -7.86
C ALA A 423 -5.87 -15.80 -6.64
N VAL A 424 -5.12 -14.83 -6.13
CA VAL A 424 -4.17 -15.02 -5.02
C VAL A 424 -4.85 -14.94 -3.65
N SER A 425 -5.64 -13.89 -3.43
CA SER A 425 -6.19 -13.54 -2.11
C SER A 425 -7.63 -14.05 -1.91
N GLY A 426 -8.32 -14.45 -2.99
CA GLY A 426 -9.70 -14.95 -2.93
C GLY A 426 -10.78 -13.85 -2.87
N HIS A 427 -10.39 -12.57 -2.96
CA HIS A 427 -11.30 -11.42 -2.93
C HIS A 427 -10.79 -10.27 -3.83
N THR A 428 -11.59 -9.22 -3.98
CA THR A 428 -11.31 -8.00 -4.79
C THR A 428 -11.50 -6.71 -4.00
N GLN A 429 -11.06 -6.72 -2.73
CA GLN A 429 -11.18 -5.55 -1.85
C GLN A 429 -9.95 -4.65 -1.97
N PHE A 430 -10.12 -3.40 -2.38
CA PHE A 430 -9.05 -2.46 -2.70
C PHE A 430 -9.06 -1.22 -1.79
N LEU A 431 -8.05 -0.38 -1.97
CA LEU A 431 -7.71 0.80 -1.14
C LEU A 431 -7.09 0.41 0.21
N HIS A 432 -6.75 1.41 1.02
CA HIS A 432 -6.02 1.22 2.28
C HIS A 432 -6.82 0.42 3.31
N ASP A 433 -8.14 0.46 3.27
CA ASP A 433 -9.04 -0.17 4.24
C ASP A 433 -9.97 -1.22 3.61
N GLY A 434 -9.72 -1.63 2.37
CA GLY A 434 -10.52 -2.66 1.68
C GLY A 434 -11.97 -2.27 1.38
N ARG A 435 -12.33 -0.98 1.42
CA ARG A 435 -13.72 -0.53 1.21
C ARG A 435 -14.25 -0.80 -0.20
N ALA A 436 -13.40 -0.66 -1.22
CA ALA A 436 -13.80 -0.81 -2.61
C ALA A 436 -13.86 -2.29 -3.00
N ARG A 437 -15.00 -2.78 -3.47
CA ARG A 437 -15.22 -4.21 -3.83
C ARG A 437 -14.70 -4.58 -5.22
N ASN A 438 -14.30 -3.60 -6.01
CA ASN A 438 -13.72 -3.79 -7.32
C ASN A 438 -12.91 -2.55 -7.72
N LEU A 439 -12.20 -2.63 -8.85
CA LEU A 439 -11.35 -1.55 -9.34
C LEU A 439 -12.13 -0.29 -9.76
N LEU A 440 -13.38 -0.45 -10.25
CA LEU A 440 -14.21 0.70 -10.59
C LEU A 440 -14.58 1.48 -9.33
N GLU A 441 -15.04 0.80 -8.28
CA GLU A 441 -15.30 1.44 -6.98
C GLU A 441 -14.04 2.12 -6.43
N ALA A 442 -12.86 1.52 -6.58
CA ALA A 442 -11.61 2.12 -6.13
C ALA A 442 -11.33 3.44 -6.87
N VAL A 443 -11.49 3.46 -8.19
CA VAL A 443 -11.40 4.68 -9.00
C VAL A 443 -12.42 5.73 -8.56
N LEU A 444 -13.66 5.32 -8.27
CA LEU A 444 -14.73 6.24 -7.83
C LEU A 444 -14.50 6.82 -6.43
N TRP A 445 -13.62 6.26 -5.62
CA TRP A 445 -13.21 6.86 -4.35
C TRP A 445 -12.14 7.95 -4.49
N HIS A 446 -11.49 8.08 -5.65
CA HIS A 446 -10.45 9.08 -5.87
C HIS A 446 -11.05 10.50 -5.81
N GLY A 447 -10.63 11.27 -4.81
CA GLY A 447 -10.92 12.69 -4.65
C GLY A 447 -9.64 13.52 -4.67
N GLY A 448 -9.65 14.70 -4.03
CA GLY A 448 -8.46 15.54 -3.88
C GLY A 448 -7.78 15.82 -5.23
N GLU A 449 -6.48 15.56 -5.32
CA GLU A 449 -5.68 15.74 -6.53
C GLU A 449 -6.16 14.86 -7.70
N ALA A 450 -6.74 13.69 -7.40
CA ALA A 450 -7.25 12.75 -8.39
C ALA A 450 -8.72 13.00 -8.81
N ARG A 451 -9.35 14.09 -8.32
CA ARG A 451 -10.75 14.40 -8.60
C ARG A 451 -11.03 14.57 -10.10
N ALA A 452 -10.13 15.19 -10.85
CA ALA A 452 -10.29 15.38 -12.29
C ALA A 452 -10.32 14.03 -13.04
N ALA A 453 -9.41 13.11 -12.70
CA ALA A 453 -9.37 11.77 -13.27
C ALA A 453 -10.65 10.97 -12.96
N GLN A 454 -11.12 11.04 -11.72
CA GLN A 454 -12.38 10.42 -11.31
C GLN A 454 -13.58 10.98 -12.10
N GLN A 455 -13.66 12.30 -12.28
CA GLN A 455 -14.70 12.95 -13.07
C GLN A 455 -14.65 12.55 -14.56
N GLN A 456 -13.45 12.35 -15.11
CA GLN A 456 -13.30 11.85 -16.46
C GLN A 456 -13.86 10.42 -16.59
N VAL A 457 -13.56 9.54 -15.63
CA VAL A 457 -14.10 8.17 -15.62
C VAL A 457 -15.63 8.15 -15.44
N LEU A 458 -16.19 9.07 -14.65
CA LEU A 458 -17.65 9.24 -14.54
C LEU A 458 -18.32 9.66 -15.85
N SER A 459 -17.55 10.19 -16.82
CA SER A 459 -18.04 10.53 -18.15
C SER A 459 -17.99 9.37 -19.15
N PHE A 460 -17.23 8.31 -18.84
CA PHE A 460 -17.06 7.16 -19.73
C PHE A 460 -18.35 6.37 -19.87
N ASN A 461 -18.64 5.91 -21.08
CA ASN A 461 -19.74 4.97 -21.35
C ASN A 461 -19.37 3.53 -20.93
N ALA A 462 -20.30 2.59 -21.08
CA ALA A 462 -20.10 1.19 -20.67
C ALA A 462 -18.89 0.51 -21.33
N GLU A 463 -18.67 0.73 -22.63
CA GLU A 463 -17.54 0.13 -23.37
C GLU A 463 -16.20 0.70 -22.90
N GLN A 464 -16.13 2.01 -22.69
CA GLN A 464 -14.95 2.68 -22.16
C GLN A 464 -14.63 2.20 -20.74
N ARG A 465 -15.63 2.05 -19.87
CA ARG A 465 -15.43 1.48 -18.53
C ARG A 465 -14.93 0.05 -18.60
N ALA A 466 -15.49 -0.78 -19.47
CA ALA A 466 -15.04 -2.16 -19.68
C ALA A 466 -13.60 -2.22 -20.21
N ALA A 467 -13.22 -1.32 -21.13
CA ALA A 467 -11.85 -1.22 -21.64
C ALA A 467 -10.86 -0.77 -20.56
N LEU A 468 -11.18 0.28 -19.79
CA LEU A 468 -10.36 0.73 -18.66
C LEU A 468 -10.14 -0.41 -17.65
N LEU A 469 -11.21 -1.13 -17.29
CA LEU A 469 -11.11 -2.29 -16.40
C LEU A 469 -10.30 -3.42 -17.00
N ALA A 470 -10.39 -3.69 -18.31
CA ALA A 470 -9.54 -4.68 -18.97
C ALA A 470 -8.05 -4.32 -18.87
N PHE A 471 -7.70 -3.03 -19.04
CA PHE A 471 -6.35 -2.55 -18.82
C PHE A 471 -5.88 -2.76 -17.38
N LEU A 472 -6.65 -2.30 -16.39
CA LEU A 472 -6.27 -2.45 -14.98
C LEU A 472 -6.17 -3.92 -14.57
N ASN A 473 -7.11 -4.77 -15.00
CA ASN A 473 -7.04 -6.21 -14.78
C ASN A 473 -5.94 -6.92 -15.57
N SER A 474 -5.31 -6.25 -16.54
CA SER A 474 -4.15 -6.78 -17.24
C SER A 474 -2.85 -6.64 -16.42
N LEU A 475 -2.79 -5.64 -15.52
CA LEU A 475 -1.61 -5.23 -14.75
C LEU A 475 -1.15 -6.29 -13.74
#